data_AF-A0A538SYJ4-F1
#
_entry.id   AF-A0A538SYJ4-F1
#
_cell.length_a   1.000
_cell.length_b   1.000
_cell.length_c   1.000
_cell.angle_alpha   90.00
_cell.angle_beta   90.00
_cell.angle_gamma   90.00
#
_symmetry.space_group_name_H-M   'P 1'
#
loop_
_entity.id
_entity.type
_entity.pdbx_description
1 polymer ?
#
loop_
_entity_poly.entity_id
_entity_poly.type
_entity_poly.pdbx_seq_one_letter_code
_entity_poly.pdbx_strand_id
1 'polypeptide(L)'
;MGAAQVAELNIDRMRLLARCAVLALALTIWFSPTPAGLVPAAWRLFALFVATIASVLLGALPILTASVLALAAAVLTGTLAPAKAYAGW
;
A
#
# COMPACT_ATOMS: atom_id res chain seq x y z
N MET A 1 -8.74 -8.44 35.48
CA MET A 1 -9.44 -8.19 34.20
C MET A 1 -8.96 -6.94 33.44
N GLY A 2 -8.36 -5.92 34.06
CA GLY A 2 -7.92 -4.70 33.35
C GLY A 2 -6.64 -4.82 32.48
N ALA A 3 -5.65 -5.63 32.86
CA ALA A 3 -4.37 -5.69 32.14
C ALA A 3 -4.47 -6.32 30.74
N ALA A 4 -5.27 -7.39 30.60
CA ALA A 4 -5.50 -8.03 29.29
C ALA A 4 -6.28 -7.12 28.33
N GLN A 5 -7.31 -6.42 28.83
CA GLN A 5 -8.12 -5.52 28.02
C GLN A 5 -7.34 -4.30 27.52
N VAL A 6 -6.44 -3.75 28.34
CA VAL A 6 -5.56 -2.64 27.95
C VAL A 6 -4.50 -3.10 26.93
N ALA A 7 -4.00 -4.33 27.06
CA ALA A 7 -3.06 -4.91 26.09
C ALA A 7 -3.72 -5.11 24.72
N GLU A 8 -4.95 -5.65 24.66
CA GLU A 8 -5.68 -5.82 23.41
C GLU A 8 -5.98 -4.47 22.73
N LEU A 9 -6.44 -3.47 23.49
CA LEU A 9 -6.65 -2.10 23.01
C LEU A 9 -5.37 -1.47 22.41
N ASN A 10 -4.18 -1.82 22.92
CA ASN A 10 -2.92 -1.29 22.41
C ASN A 10 -2.47 -1.98 21.11
N ILE A 11 -2.68 -3.29 20.99
CA ILE A 11 -2.33 -4.07 19.78
C ILE A 11 -3.20 -3.64 18.60
N ASP A 12 -4.50 -3.48 18.80
CA ASP A 12 -5.42 -3.02 17.74
C ASP A 12 -5.07 -1.61 17.28
N ARG A 13 -4.76 -0.71 18.23
CA ARG A 13 -4.33 0.66 17.93
C ARG A 13 -3.04 0.67 17.11
N MET A 14 -2.06 -0.16 17.45
CA MET A 14 -0.79 -0.24 16.74
C MET A 14 -0.95 -0.78 15.31
N ARG A 15 -1.84 -1.76 15.10
CA ARG A 15 -2.20 -2.24 13.76
C ARG A 15 -2.92 -1.19 12.93
N LEU A 16 -3.81 -0.41 13.55
CA LEU A 16 -4.48 0.71 12.88
C LEU A 16 -3.49 1.79 12.47
N LEU A 17 -2.57 2.15 13.36
CA LEU A 17 -1.51 3.11 13.07
C LEU A 17 -0.64 2.65 11.90
N ALA A 18 -0.27 1.35 11.86
CA ALA A 18 0.47 0.79 10.74
C ALA A 18 -0.28 0.92 9.41
N ARG A 19 -1.59 0.60 9.38
CA ARG A 19 -2.43 0.77 8.17
C ARG A 19 -2.51 2.23 7.74
N CYS A 20 -2.74 3.15 8.68
CA CYS A 20 -2.76 4.58 8.40
C CYS A 20 -1.41 5.09 7.88
N ALA A 21 -0.29 4.61 8.45
CA ALA A 21 1.05 4.98 8.01
C ALA A 21 1.33 4.52 6.57
N VAL A 22 0.93 3.30 6.21
CA VAL A 22 1.05 2.77 4.84
C VAL A 22 0.23 3.59 3.86
N LEU A 23 -1.02 3.91 4.21
CA LEU A 23 -1.88 4.75 3.37
C LEU A 23 -1.30 6.15 3.20
N ALA A 24 -0.82 6.76 4.29
CA ALA A 24 -0.17 8.07 4.25
C ALA A 24 1.07 8.03 3.34
N LEU A 25 1.91 6.99 3.45
CA LEU A 25 3.08 6.81 2.60
C LEU A 25 2.71 6.67 1.12
N ALA A 26 1.66 5.90 0.81
CA ALA A 26 1.18 5.76 -0.57
C ALA A 26 0.70 7.12 -1.11
N LEU A 27 -0.09 7.86 -0.34
CA LEU A 27 -0.65 9.16 -0.72
C LEU A 27 0.43 10.22 -0.90
N THR A 28 1.43 10.30 -0.01
CA THR A 28 2.51 11.28 -0.12
C THR A 28 3.31 11.09 -1.40
N ILE A 29 3.64 9.85 -1.77
CA ILE A 29 4.33 9.55 -3.02
C ILE A 29 3.40 9.81 -4.21
N TRP A 30 2.13 9.41 -4.13
CA TRP A 30 1.16 9.55 -5.21
C TRP A 30 0.88 11.01 -5.60
N PHE A 31 0.77 11.90 -4.61
CA PHE A 31 0.55 13.33 -4.84
C PHE A 31 1.83 14.13 -5.07
N SER A 32 3.00 13.55 -4.81
CA SER A 32 4.27 14.17 -5.16
C SER A 32 4.38 14.30 -6.68
N PRO A 33 4.84 15.45 -7.21
CA PRO A 33 5.09 15.60 -8.64
C PRO A 33 6.13 14.57 -9.09
N THR A 34 5.91 14.03 -10.29
CA THR A 34 6.84 13.08 -10.89
C THR A 34 8.18 13.76 -11.13
N PRO A 35 9.30 13.18 -10.67
CA PRO A 35 10.62 13.76 -10.92
C PRO A 35 10.93 13.82 -12.43
N ALA A 36 11.66 14.85 -12.84
CA ALA A 36 12.03 15.05 -14.23
C ALA A 36 12.78 13.82 -14.77
N GLY A 37 12.37 13.33 -15.94
CA GLY A 37 12.94 12.12 -16.56
C GLY A 37 12.24 10.81 -16.21
N LEU A 38 11.20 10.83 -15.37
CA LEU A 38 10.38 9.64 -15.06
C LEU A 38 8.97 9.75 -15.68
N VAL A 39 8.45 8.64 -16.19
CA VAL A 39 7.09 8.57 -16.73
C VAL A 39 6.09 8.59 -15.56
N PRO A 40 4.98 9.37 -15.62
CA PRO A 40 4.02 9.45 -14.52
C PRO A 40 3.43 8.11 -14.09
N ALA A 41 3.22 7.19 -15.03
CA ALA A 41 2.76 5.83 -14.73
C ALA A 41 3.79 5.05 -13.89
N ALA A 42 5.08 5.17 -14.20
CA ALA A 42 6.14 4.50 -13.44
C ALA A 42 6.22 5.03 -11.99
N TRP A 43 6.05 6.33 -11.79
CA TRP A 43 6.01 6.95 -10.45
C TRP A 43 4.87 6.40 -9.59
N ARG A 44 3.68 6.25 -10.17
CA ARG A 44 2.51 5.70 -9.48
C ARG A 44 2.66 4.22 -9.15
N LEU A 45 3.25 3.42 -10.04
CA LEU A 45 3.58 2.01 -9.73
C LEU A 45 4.61 1.90 -8.62
N PHE A 46 5.61 2.77 -8.62
CA PHE A 46 6.58 2.85 -7.53
C PHE A 46 5.90 3.15 -6.19
N ALA A 47 4.96 4.11 -6.15
CA ALA A 47 4.17 4.40 -4.96
C ALA A 47 3.43 3.17 -4.43
N LEU A 48 2.77 2.41 -5.32
CA LEU A 48 2.04 1.19 -4.95
C LEU A 48 2.98 0.07 -4.47
N PHE A 49 4.15 -0.07 -5.10
CA PHE A 49 5.14 -1.07 -4.72
C PHE A 49 5.72 -0.79 -3.33
N VAL A 50 6.12 0.45 -3.07
CA VAL A 50 6.62 0.88 -1.76
C VAL A 50 5.54 0.72 -0.68
N ALA A 51 4.31 1.12 -0.98
CA ALA A 51 3.18 0.94 -0.06
C ALA A 51 2.92 -0.55 0.26
N THR A 52 3.01 -1.43 -0.74
CA THR A 52 2.84 -2.87 -0.56
C THR A 52 3.93 -3.45 0.34
N ILE A 53 5.20 -3.11 0.08
CA ILE A 53 6.33 -3.55 0.91
C ILE A 53 6.18 -3.05 2.35
N ALA A 54 5.88 -1.76 2.54
CA ALA A 54 5.66 -1.19 3.86
C ALA A 54 4.51 -1.88 4.60
N SER A 55 3.42 -2.22 3.89
CA SER A 55 2.29 -2.94 4.46
C SER A 55 2.65 -4.32 4.98
N VAL A 56 3.51 -5.05 4.27
CA VAL A 56 3.96 -6.38 4.67
C VAL A 56 4.97 -6.29 5.81
N LEU A 57 5.94 -5.37 5.73
CA LEU A 57 6.95 -5.15 6.76
C LEU A 57 6.34 -4.76 8.11
N LEU A 58 5.32 -3.90 8.10
CA LEU A 58 4.63 -3.44 9.31
C LEU A 58 3.54 -4.42 9.78
N GLY A 59 3.32 -5.54 9.07
CA GLY A 59 2.26 -6.50 9.40
C GLY A 59 0.85 -5.92 9.30
N ALA A 60 0.65 -4.86 8.50
CA ALA A 60 -0.62 -4.16 8.37
C ALA A 60 -1.66 -4.97 7.58
N LEU A 61 -1.21 -5.67 6.53
CA LEU A 61 -1.99 -6.56 5.68
C LEU A 61 -1.18 -7.82 5.30
N PRO A 62 -1.83 -8.97 5.07
CA PRO A 62 -1.18 -10.15 4.49
C PRO A 62 -0.63 -9.84 3.09
N ILE A 63 0.45 -10.52 2.69
CA ILE A 63 1.12 -10.27 1.41
C ILE A 63 0.19 -10.42 0.20
N LEU A 64 -0.71 -11.41 0.23
CA LEU A 64 -1.67 -11.63 -0.85
C LEU A 64 -2.68 -10.48 -0.93
N THR A 65 -3.24 -10.06 0.21
CA THR A 65 -4.22 -8.98 0.27
C THR A 65 -3.59 -7.64 -0.16
N ALA A 66 -2.37 -7.35 0.30
CA ALA A 66 -1.63 -6.16 -0.08
C ALA A 66 -1.32 -6.15 -1.59
N SER A 67 -0.85 -7.26 -2.14
CA SER A 67 -0.52 -7.39 -3.56
C SER A 67 -1.75 -7.25 -4.46
N VAL A 68 -2.87 -7.90 -4.11
CA VAL A 68 -4.12 -7.81 -4.87
C VAL A 68 -4.70 -6.40 -4.82
N LEU A 69 -4.68 -5.74 -3.66
CA LEU A 69 -5.14 -4.35 -3.54
C LEU A 69 -4.28 -3.40 -4.36
N ALA A 70 -2.96 -3.56 -4.34
CA ALA A 70 -2.05 -2.75 -5.15
C ALA A 70 -2.28 -2.96 -6.64
N LEU A 71 -2.51 -4.20 -7.08
CA LEU A 71 -2.85 -4.51 -8.48
C LEU A 71 -4.18 -3.87 -8.89
N ALA A 72 -5.22 -4.02 -8.06
CA ALA A 72 -6.52 -3.41 -8.29
C ALA A 72 -6.40 -1.89 -8.37
N ALA A 73 -5.66 -1.26 -7.45
CA ALA A 73 -5.38 0.18 -7.49
C ALA A 73 -4.63 0.59 -8.77
N ALA A 74 -3.63 -0.18 -9.20
CA ALA A 74 -2.88 0.10 -10.43
C ALA A 74 -3.78 0.09 -11.68
N VAL A 75 -4.71 -0.87 -11.76
CA VAL A 75 -5.65 -0.98 -12.89
C VAL A 75 -6.74 0.08 -12.82
N LEU A 76 -7.37 0.29 -11.66
CA LEU A 76 -8.45 1.26 -11.47
C LEU A 76 -7.98 2.70 -11.70
N THR A 77 -6.72 3.01 -11.38
CA THR A 77 -6.13 4.34 -11.61
C THR A 77 -5.63 4.54 -13.04
N GLY A 78 -5.76 3.53 -13.91
CA GLY A 78 -5.24 3.56 -15.27
C GLY A 78 -3.71 3.58 -15.35
N THR A 79 -3.03 3.29 -14.24
CA THR A 79 -1.56 3.25 -14.18
C THR A 79 -1.02 2.04 -14.95
N LEU A 80 -1.75 0.93 -14.92
CA LEU A 80 -1.46 -0.27 -15.70
C LEU A 80 -2.70 -0.72 -16.46
N ALA A 81 -2.53 -1.05 -17.75
CA ALA A 81 -3.61 -1.66 -18.53
C ALA A 81 -3.93 -3.06 -17.97
N PRO A 82 -5.21 -3.48 -17.87
CA PRO A 82 -5.58 -4.81 -17.38
C PRO A 82 -4.86 -5.93 -18.14
N ALA A 83 -4.75 -5.80 -19.46
CA ALA A 83 -4.05 -6.77 -20.29
C ALA A 83 -2.56 -6.93 -19.92
N LYS A 84 -1.89 -5.85 -19.51
CA LYS A 84 -0.50 -5.90 -19.01
C LYS A 84 -0.41 -6.39 -17.56
N ALA A 85 -1.43 -6.10 -16.75
CA ALA A 85 -1.51 -6.53 -15.36
C ALA A 85 -1.57 -8.06 -15.23
N TYR A 86 -2.28 -8.71 -16.16
CA TYR A 86 -2.47 -10.16 -16.18
C TYR A 86 -1.59 -10.88 -17.21
N ALA A 87 -0.71 -10.19 -17.94
CA ALA A 87 0.13 -10.82 -18.98
C ALA A 87 1.12 -11.88 -18.47
N GLY A 88 1.37 -11.92 -17.16
CA GLY A 88 2.23 -12.92 -16.52
C GLY A 88 1.50 -14.21 -16.09
N TRP A 89 0.21 -14.33 -16.39
CA TRP A 89 -0.64 -15.48 -16.08
C TRP A 89 -1.31 -16.01 -17.35
#